data_AF-A0A6J5JLU1-F1
#
_entry.id   AF-A0A6J5JLU1-F1
#
_cell.length_a   1.000
_cell.length_b   1.000
_cell.length_c   1.000
_cell.angle_alpha   90.00
_cell.angle_beta   90.00
_cell.angle_gamma   90.00
#
_symmetry.space_group_name_H-M   'P 1'
#
loop_
_entity.id
_entity.type
_entity.pdbx_description
1 polymer ?
#
loop_
_entity_poly.entity_id
_entity_poly.type
_entity_poly.pdbx_seq_one_letter_code
_entity_poly.pdbx_strand_id
1 'polypeptide(L)'
;MPDANLQPLVEQGWAALHPVLTSFLSGLSGAVVLALVAKTWFVAKVKGGVDSQYAQVLERLKADPKSDADTRLEALKSQLKSDSDNRLEVHKAELKRSSDAEIEKLRSQLAAANAERTTLLSALTTRRFDAIKTIHAKLLRFHRALAHLTSPMRNIEADDQPLFSALVEASREFDESLPENEIFLPEASARLLKDIRQKLMVHGNRFNFTVSMNTHDSKRAERWIEIDEAVNGPICDAIDELARELRALMGDKLPSTKSTAPASSSSAG
;
A
#
# COMPACT_ATOMS: atom_id res chain seq x y z
N MET A 1 -61.10 -24.27 49.53
CA MET A 1 -62.26 -23.53 50.06
C MET A 1 -63.44 -23.87 49.17
N PRO A 2 -64.51 -24.49 49.68
CA PRO A 2 -65.64 -24.90 48.85
C PRO A 2 -66.64 -23.74 48.72
N ASP A 3 -66.90 -23.30 47.50
CA ASP A 3 -67.85 -22.23 47.21
C ASP A 3 -69.29 -22.71 47.43
N ALA A 4 -69.91 -22.10 48.43
CA ALA A 4 -71.32 -22.16 48.74
C ALA A 4 -72.09 -21.31 47.73
N ASN A 5 -72.59 -21.88 46.63
CA ASN A 5 -73.56 -21.17 45.78
C ASN A 5 -74.48 -22.07 44.92
N LEU A 6 -74.86 -23.25 45.43
CA LEU A 6 -75.86 -24.10 44.78
C LEU A 6 -77.26 -24.04 45.43
N GLN A 7 -77.43 -23.34 46.55
CA GLN A 7 -78.72 -23.22 47.23
C GLN A 7 -79.84 -22.57 46.40
N PRO A 8 -79.63 -21.46 45.65
CA PRO A 8 -80.76 -20.82 44.95
C PRO A 8 -81.29 -21.64 43.77
N LEU A 9 -80.45 -22.50 43.18
CA LEU A 9 -80.84 -23.38 42.06
C LEU A 9 -81.62 -24.62 42.52
N VAL A 10 -81.36 -25.11 43.74
CA VAL A 10 -82.13 -26.21 44.34
C VAL A 10 -83.51 -25.72 44.79
N GLU A 11 -83.59 -24.51 45.34
CA GLU A 11 -84.85 -23.87 45.77
C GLU A 11 -85.79 -23.57 44.59
N GLN A 12 -85.29 -23.03 43.47
CA GLN A 12 -86.11 -22.82 42.27
C GLN A 12 -86.58 -24.13 41.61
N GLY A 13 -85.79 -25.20 41.70
CA GLY A 13 -86.20 -26.52 41.22
C GLY A 13 -87.34 -27.14 42.05
N TRP A 14 -87.32 -26.95 43.37
CA TRP A 14 -88.35 -27.46 44.28
C TRP A 14 -89.68 -26.71 44.17
N ALA A 15 -89.65 -25.39 43.96
CA ALA A 15 -90.87 -24.58 43.82
C ALA A 15 -91.69 -24.90 42.55
N ALA A 16 -91.04 -25.34 41.46
CA ALA A 16 -91.72 -25.70 40.22
C ALA A 16 -92.31 -27.13 40.22
N LEU A 17 -91.82 -28.02 41.09
CA LEU A 17 -92.26 -29.43 41.14
C LEU A 17 -93.47 -29.66 42.07
N HIS A 18 -93.72 -28.75 43.01
CA HIS A 18 -94.76 -28.92 44.03
C HIS A 18 -96.22 -28.91 43.51
N PRO A 19 -96.61 -28.15 42.45
CA PRO A 19 -97.99 -28.19 41.94
C PRO A 19 -98.29 -29.41 41.05
N VAL A 20 -97.26 -30.11 40.56
CA VAL A 20 -97.42 -31.29 39.68
C VAL A 20 -97.52 -32.59 40.49
N LEU A 21 -97.03 -32.61 41.73
CA LEU A 21 -97.04 -33.80 42.59
C LEU A 21 -98.36 -34.00 43.38
N THR A 22 -99.25 -33.00 43.47
CA THR A 22 -100.49 -33.07 44.26
C THR A 22 -101.75 -33.42 43.48
N SER A 23 -101.68 -33.60 42.15
CA SER A 23 -102.85 -33.88 41.30
C SER A 23 -102.92 -35.31 40.71
N PHE A 24 -102.11 -36.26 41.18
CA PHE A 24 -102.10 -37.64 40.67
C PHE A 24 -102.24 -38.69 41.79
N LEU A 25 -103.46 -38.83 42.34
CA LEU A 25 -103.86 -39.90 43.26
C LEU A 25 -105.24 -40.45 42.88
N SER A 26 -105.39 -40.91 41.63
CA SER A 26 -106.48 -41.81 41.20
C SER A 26 -106.15 -42.46 39.85
N GLY A 27 -105.15 -43.35 39.82
CA GLY A 27 -104.83 -44.07 38.59
C GLY A 27 -103.59 -44.95 38.69
N LEU A 28 -103.77 -46.14 39.26
CA LEU A 28 -102.78 -47.22 39.28
C LEU A 28 -102.35 -47.61 37.84
N SER A 29 -101.05 -47.89 37.68
CA SER A 29 -100.34 -48.53 36.55
C SER A 29 -99.54 -47.68 35.53
N GLY A 30 -99.70 -46.36 35.44
CA GLY A 30 -98.91 -45.52 34.50
C GLY A 30 -97.77 -44.69 35.12
N ALA A 31 -97.83 -44.41 36.43
CA ALA A 31 -96.98 -43.40 37.07
C ALA A 31 -95.52 -43.83 37.31
N VAL A 32 -95.25 -45.13 37.46
CA VAL A 32 -93.89 -45.65 37.70
C VAL A 32 -93.03 -45.54 36.43
N VAL A 33 -93.62 -45.75 35.25
CA VAL A 33 -92.93 -45.63 33.96
C VAL A 33 -92.63 -44.16 33.65
N LEU A 34 -93.57 -43.24 33.88
CA LEU A 34 -93.37 -41.81 33.69
C LEU A 34 -92.33 -41.22 34.65
N ALA A 35 -92.30 -41.66 35.92
CA ALA A 35 -91.27 -41.24 36.86
C ALA A 35 -89.87 -41.78 36.49
N LEU A 36 -89.75 -43.01 35.99
CA LEU A 36 -88.48 -43.57 35.48
C LEU A 36 -88.03 -42.88 34.19
N VAL A 37 -88.95 -42.56 33.27
CA VAL A 37 -88.65 -41.81 32.04
C VAL A 37 -88.24 -40.38 32.36
N ALA A 38 -88.91 -39.70 33.29
CA ALA A 38 -88.53 -38.36 33.73
C ALA A 38 -87.16 -38.38 34.42
N LYS A 39 -86.87 -39.38 35.28
CA LYS A 39 -85.59 -39.51 35.97
C LYS A 39 -84.45 -39.83 34.99
N THR A 40 -84.68 -40.70 34.00
CA THR A 40 -83.70 -41.01 32.96
C THR A 40 -83.49 -39.83 31.99
N TRP A 41 -84.52 -39.07 31.66
CA TRP A 41 -84.40 -37.84 30.88
C TRP A 41 -83.67 -36.73 31.66
N PHE A 42 -83.97 -36.54 32.93
CA PHE A 42 -83.30 -35.55 33.78
C PHE A 42 -81.83 -35.92 34.02
N VAL A 43 -81.54 -37.20 34.27
CA VAL A 43 -80.15 -37.71 34.38
C VAL A 43 -79.41 -37.56 33.05
N ALA A 44 -80.04 -37.86 31.91
CA ALA A 44 -79.43 -37.66 30.60
C ALA A 44 -79.16 -36.18 30.30
N LYS A 45 -80.07 -35.28 30.71
CA LYS A 45 -79.95 -33.83 30.50
C LYS A 45 -78.90 -33.20 31.40
N VAL A 46 -78.85 -33.61 32.68
CA VAL A 46 -77.80 -33.19 33.62
C VAL A 46 -76.45 -33.73 33.18
N LYS A 47 -76.36 -35.00 32.77
CA LYS A 47 -75.11 -35.62 32.30
C LYS A 47 -74.61 -34.98 31.01
N GLY A 48 -75.48 -34.73 30.02
CA GLY A 48 -75.12 -34.02 28.79
C GLY A 48 -74.68 -32.57 29.02
N GLY A 49 -75.31 -31.87 29.98
CA GLY A 49 -74.89 -30.53 30.39
C GLY A 49 -73.50 -30.53 31.03
N VAL A 50 -73.25 -31.47 31.95
CA VAL A 50 -71.95 -31.66 32.61
C VAL A 50 -70.87 -32.07 31.60
N ASP A 51 -71.15 -33.01 30.70
CA ASP A 51 -70.22 -33.46 29.66
C ASP A 51 -69.86 -32.32 28.68
N SER A 52 -70.82 -31.46 28.33
CA SER A 52 -70.56 -30.29 27.49
C SER A 52 -69.68 -29.24 28.18
N GLN A 53 -69.85 -29.05 29.50
CA GLN A 53 -69.01 -28.17 30.29
C GLN A 53 -67.60 -28.73 30.44
N TYR A 54 -67.45 -30.04 30.66
CA TYR A 54 -66.14 -30.69 30.67
C TYR A 54 -65.44 -30.57 29.32
N ALA A 55 -66.15 -30.77 28.20
CA ALA A 55 -65.57 -30.60 26.87
C ALA A 55 -65.08 -29.15 26.63
N GLN A 56 -65.88 -28.14 27.01
CA GLN A 56 -65.47 -26.74 26.91
C GLN A 56 -64.28 -26.39 27.81
N VAL A 57 -64.28 -26.87 29.05
CA VAL A 57 -63.17 -26.62 30.00
C VAL A 57 -61.90 -27.30 29.51
N LEU A 58 -62.01 -28.50 28.93
CA LEU A 58 -60.87 -29.26 28.40
C LEU A 58 -60.32 -28.65 27.10
N GLU A 59 -61.17 -28.09 26.23
CA GLU A 59 -60.70 -27.31 25.07
C GLU A 59 -60.02 -26.01 25.50
N ARG A 60 -60.59 -25.28 26.46
CA ARG A 60 -59.95 -24.06 27.00
C ARG A 60 -58.61 -24.37 27.65
N LEU A 61 -58.54 -25.40 28.50
CA LEU A 61 -57.31 -25.85 29.14
C LEU A 61 -56.24 -26.31 28.14
N LYS A 62 -56.61 -26.71 26.92
CA LYS A 62 -55.65 -27.05 25.85
C LYS A 62 -55.27 -25.83 24.99
N ALA A 63 -56.22 -24.94 24.73
CA ALA A 63 -56.02 -23.77 23.89
C ALA A 63 -55.16 -22.70 24.58
N ASP A 64 -55.38 -22.45 25.87
CA ASP A 64 -54.64 -21.44 26.65
C ASP A 64 -53.13 -21.70 26.70
N PRO A 65 -52.64 -22.90 27.11
CA PRO A 65 -51.21 -23.16 27.15
C PRO A 65 -50.58 -23.20 25.76
N LYS A 66 -51.34 -23.53 24.72
CA LYS A 66 -50.84 -23.51 23.34
C LYS A 66 -50.67 -22.07 22.84
N SER A 67 -51.66 -21.22 23.08
CA SER A 67 -51.59 -19.78 22.79
C SER A 67 -50.44 -19.11 23.54
N ASP A 68 -50.29 -19.38 24.84
CA ASP A 68 -49.19 -18.86 25.64
C ASP A 68 -47.83 -19.39 25.15
N ALA A 69 -47.74 -20.66 24.77
CA ALA A 69 -46.52 -21.20 24.16
C ALA A 69 -46.18 -20.52 22.82
N ASP A 70 -47.15 -20.36 21.92
CA ASP A 70 -46.94 -19.74 20.59
C ASP A 70 -46.51 -18.27 20.73
N THR A 71 -47.16 -17.52 21.63
CA THR A 71 -46.80 -16.11 21.91
C THR A 71 -45.39 -15.98 22.49
N ARG A 72 -45.00 -16.85 23.42
CA ARG A 72 -43.63 -16.89 23.96
C ARG A 72 -42.60 -17.26 22.90
N LEU A 73 -42.94 -18.18 22.00
CA LEU A 73 -42.05 -18.63 20.93
C LEU A 73 -41.77 -17.50 19.94
N GLU A 74 -42.80 -16.75 19.54
CA GLU A 74 -42.64 -15.56 18.69
C GLU A 74 -41.90 -14.43 19.42
N ALA A 75 -42.13 -14.22 20.72
CA ALA A 75 -41.36 -13.29 21.53
C ALA A 75 -39.86 -13.66 21.55
N LEU A 76 -39.53 -14.92 21.83
CA LEU A 76 -38.14 -15.39 21.85
C LEU A 76 -37.49 -15.31 20.47
N LYS A 77 -38.21 -15.64 19.39
CA LYS A 77 -37.71 -15.48 18.01
C LYS A 77 -37.41 -14.02 17.68
N SER A 78 -38.32 -13.11 18.01
CA SER A 78 -38.13 -11.68 17.73
C SER A 78 -36.95 -11.12 18.53
N GLN A 79 -36.79 -11.54 19.79
CA GLN A 79 -35.66 -11.17 20.63
C GLN A 79 -34.34 -11.72 20.07
N LEU A 80 -34.29 -13.01 19.72
CA LEU A 80 -33.10 -13.64 19.15
C LEU A 80 -32.68 -12.97 17.83
N LYS A 81 -33.67 -12.61 17.00
CA LYS A 81 -33.44 -11.89 15.74
C LYS A 81 -32.88 -10.49 15.99
N SER A 82 -33.51 -9.72 16.88
CA SER A 82 -33.04 -8.40 17.27
C SER A 82 -31.62 -8.45 17.84
N ASP A 83 -31.32 -9.40 18.72
CA ASP A 83 -29.99 -9.57 19.30
C ASP A 83 -28.95 -9.96 18.25
N SER A 84 -29.31 -10.84 17.30
CA SER A 84 -28.46 -11.20 16.17
C SER A 84 -28.17 -10.00 15.27
N ASP A 85 -29.19 -9.24 14.89
CA ASP A 85 -29.05 -8.05 14.03
C ASP A 85 -28.18 -6.98 14.72
N ASN A 86 -28.40 -6.74 16.01
CA ASN A 86 -27.57 -5.83 16.81
C ASN A 86 -26.10 -6.26 16.86
N ARG A 87 -25.84 -7.56 17.09
CA ARG A 87 -24.47 -8.09 17.09
C ARG A 87 -23.81 -7.93 15.73
N LEU A 88 -24.55 -8.18 14.64
CA LEU A 88 -24.03 -8.00 13.28
C LEU A 88 -23.66 -6.55 13.01
N GLU A 89 -24.50 -5.59 13.39
CA GLU A 89 -24.20 -4.16 13.22
C GLU A 89 -22.98 -3.72 14.03
N VAL A 90 -22.83 -4.21 15.27
CA VAL A 90 -21.63 -3.96 16.09
C VAL A 90 -20.38 -4.56 15.43
N HIS A 91 -20.44 -5.81 14.97
CA HIS A 91 -19.31 -6.44 14.30
C HIS A 91 -18.93 -5.74 12.99
N LYS A 92 -19.91 -5.28 12.20
CA LYS A 92 -19.67 -4.48 10.99
C LYS A 92 -18.98 -3.15 11.32
N ALA A 93 -19.48 -2.43 12.33
CA ALA A 93 -18.91 -1.17 12.76
C ALA A 93 -17.46 -1.34 13.25
N GLU A 94 -17.20 -2.40 14.03
CA GLU A 94 -15.86 -2.71 14.54
C GLU A 94 -14.89 -3.10 13.42
N LEU A 95 -15.31 -3.98 12.50
CA LEU A 95 -14.50 -4.35 11.33
C LEU A 95 -14.17 -3.14 10.45
N LYS A 96 -15.14 -2.25 10.24
CA LYS A 96 -14.92 -1.04 9.46
C LYS A 96 -13.93 -0.11 10.16
N ARG A 97 -14.11 0.13 11.46
CA ARG A 97 -13.20 0.94 12.26
C ARG A 97 -11.77 0.38 12.28
N SER A 98 -11.65 -0.93 12.47
CA SER A 98 -10.35 -1.63 12.45
C SER A 98 -9.69 -1.55 11.08
N SER A 99 -10.45 -1.75 10.00
CA SER A 99 -9.97 -1.62 8.62
C SER A 99 -9.52 -0.19 8.31
N ASP A 100 -10.32 0.81 8.64
CA ASP A 100 -9.99 2.23 8.40
C ASP A 100 -8.73 2.64 9.17
N ALA A 101 -8.59 2.18 10.43
CA ALA A 101 -7.40 2.41 11.24
C ALA A 101 -6.14 1.75 10.65
N GLU A 102 -6.22 0.50 10.17
CA GLU A 102 -5.08 -0.18 9.56
C GLU A 102 -4.70 0.43 8.21
N ILE A 103 -5.68 0.84 7.39
CA ILE A 103 -5.42 1.56 6.13
C ILE A 103 -4.67 2.87 6.40
N GLU A 104 -5.10 3.64 7.40
CA GLU A 104 -4.46 4.90 7.73
C GLU A 104 -3.05 4.69 8.29
N LYS A 105 -2.86 3.65 9.10
CA LYS A 105 -1.54 3.22 9.56
C LYS A 105 -0.63 2.84 8.39
N LEU A 106 -1.09 2.04 7.43
CA LEU A 106 -0.30 1.69 6.25
C LEU A 106 0.03 2.91 5.38
N ARG A 107 -0.90 3.85 5.22
CA ARG A 107 -0.65 5.12 4.51
C ARG A 107 0.42 5.95 5.20
N SER A 108 0.34 6.10 6.52
CA SER A 108 1.35 6.85 7.28
C SER A 108 2.74 6.19 7.21
N GLN A 109 2.81 4.85 7.27
CA GLN A 109 4.05 4.10 7.09
C GLN A 109 4.63 4.29 5.68
N LEU A 110 3.80 4.23 4.64
CA LEU A 110 4.24 4.45 3.26
C LEU A 110 4.71 5.89 3.03
N ALA A 111 4.03 6.87 3.62
CA ALA A 111 4.44 8.27 3.56
C ALA A 111 5.79 8.49 4.27
N ALA A 112 5.99 7.90 5.45
CA ALA A 112 7.26 7.96 6.18
C ALA A 112 8.41 7.31 5.38
N ALA A 113 8.20 6.10 4.86
CA ALA A 113 9.21 5.40 4.06
C ALA A 113 9.55 6.15 2.76
N ASN A 114 8.56 6.77 2.10
CA ASN A 114 8.81 7.60 0.93
C ASN A 114 9.59 8.87 1.26
N ALA A 115 9.31 9.50 2.41
CA ALA A 115 10.06 10.66 2.88
C ALA A 115 11.52 10.29 3.16
N GLU A 116 11.78 9.19 3.87
CA GLU A 116 13.13 8.66 4.13
C GLU A 116 13.89 8.33 2.84
N ARG A 117 13.23 7.64 1.90
CA ARG A 117 13.85 7.32 0.60
C ARG A 117 14.21 8.59 -0.16
N THR A 118 13.32 9.58 -0.16
CA THR A 118 13.54 10.85 -0.87
C THR A 118 14.70 11.63 -0.27
N THR A 119 14.81 11.69 1.07
CA THR A 119 15.93 12.37 1.74
C THR A 119 17.26 11.68 1.47
N LEU A 120 17.30 10.34 1.52
CA LEU A 120 18.50 9.57 1.20
C LEU A 120 18.93 9.74 -0.26
N LEU A 121 17.99 9.67 -1.21
CA LEU A 121 18.28 9.86 -2.62
C LEU A 121 18.76 11.28 -2.91
N SER A 122 18.15 12.29 -2.29
CA SER A 122 18.59 13.69 -2.43
C SER A 122 20.02 13.86 -1.90
N ALA A 123 20.32 13.34 -0.70
CA ALA A 123 21.64 13.44 -0.09
C ALA A 123 22.72 12.72 -0.92
N LEU A 124 22.41 11.53 -1.45
CA LEU A 124 23.32 10.79 -2.32
C LEU A 124 23.55 11.53 -3.64
N THR A 125 22.51 12.11 -4.23
CA THR A 125 22.61 12.85 -5.49
C THR A 125 23.48 14.09 -5.33
N THR A 126 23.29 14.86 -4.24
CA THR A 126 24.16 16.00 -3.93
C THR A 126 25.63 15.59 -3.81
N ARG A 127 25.93 14.53 -3.05
CA ARG A 127 27.30 14.02 -2.90
C ARG A 127 27.91 13.58 -4.22
N ARG A 128 27.12 12.93 -5.08
CA ARG A 128 27.57 12.55 -6.43
C ARG A 128 27.89 13.78 -7.27
N PHE A 129 27.06 14.81 -7.25
CA PHE A 129 27.31 16.03 -8.01
C PHE A 129 28.54 16.78 -7.52
N ASP A 130 28.75 16.85 -6.21
CA ASP A 130 29.96 17.46 -5.64
C ASP A 130 31.23 16.69 -6.01
N ALA A 131 31.19 15.35 -6.00
CA ALA A 131 32.29 14.50 -6.43
C ALA A 131 32.61 14.68 -7.92
N ILE A 132 31.58 14.66 -8.78
CA ILE A 132 31.69 14.89 -10.23
C ILE A 132 32.32 16.26 -10.50
N LYS A 133 31.80 17.31 -9.86
CA LYS A 133 32.30 18.68 -9.99
C LYS A 133 33.77 18.78 -9.58
N THR A 134 34.13 18.19 -8.45
CA THR A 134 35.48 18.26 -7.88
C THR A 134 36.49 17.56 -8.78
N ILE A 135 36.23 16.31 -9.17
CA ILE A 135 37.11 15.55 -10.07
C ILE A 135 37.26 16.27 -11.41
N HIS A 136 36.15 16.67 -12.03
CA HIS A 136 36.18 17.27 -13.36
C HIS A 136 36.93 18.61 -13.37
N ALA A 137 36.73 19.44 -12.34
CA ALA A 137 37.46 20.70 -12.20
C ALA A 137 38.99 20.48 -12.06
N LYS A 138 39.40 19.50 -11.24
CA LYS A 138 40.82 19.15 -11.07
C LYS A 138 41.44 18.57 -12.33
N LEU A 139 40.71 17.71 -13.05
CA LEU A 139 41.14 17.19 -14.35
C LEU A 139 41.36 18.32 -15.37
N LEU A 140 40.42 19.27 -15.45
CA LEU A 140 40.56 20.43 -16.34
C LEU A 140 41.74 21.32 -15.95
N ARG A 141 41.99 21.52 -14.65
CA ARG A 141 43.19 22.25 -14.19
C ARG A 141 44.46 21.54 -14.62
N PHE A 142 44.51 20.22 -14.48
CA PHE A 142 45.65 19.40 -14.91
C PHE A 142 45.88 19.48 -16.42
N HIS A 143 44.82 19.29 -17.23
CA HIS A 143 44.89 19.44 -18.69
C HIS A 143 45.36 20.83 -19.12
N ARG A 144 44.79 21.90 -18.54
CA ARG A 144 45.19 23.28 -18.86
C ARG A 144 46.63 23.59 -18.49
N ALA A 145 47.11 23.09 -17.35
CA ALA A 145 48.50 23.23 -16.95
C ALA A 145 49.43 22.56 -17.97
N LEU A 146 49.07 21.36 -18.44
CA LEU A 146 49.84 20.66 -19.47
C LEU A 146 49.78 21.40 -20.82
N ALA A 147 48.59 21.79 -21.28
CA ALA A 147 48.41 22.52 -22.53
C ALA A 147 49.18 23.85 -22.53
N HIS A 148 49.25 24.54 -21.39
CA HIS A 148 50.06 25.74 -21.26
C HIS A 148 51.56 25.44 -21.33
N LEU A 149 52.01 24.37 -20.66
CA LEU A 149 53.40 23.87 -20.73
C LEU A 149 53.79 23.32 -22.10
N THR A 150 52.84 22.86 -22.93
CA THR A 150 53.12 22.33 -24.27
C THR A 150 52.83 23.33 -25.38
N SER A 151 52.39 24.55 -25.08
CA SER A 151 52.07 25.54 -26.12
C SER A 151 53.33 25.96 -26.92
N PRO A 152 53.37 25.79 -28.26
CA PRO A 152 54.54 26.09 -29.10
C PRO A 152 54.85 27.58 -29.25
N MET A 153 53.86 28.46 -29.03
CA MET A 153 53.99 29.92 -29.19
C MET A 153 54.56 30.62 -27.94
N ARG A 154 55.13 29.87 -27.00
CA ARG A 154 55.70 30.43 -25.78
C ARG A 154 57.11 30.98 -26.06
N ASN A 155 57.49 32.03 -25.34
CA ASN A 155 58.84 32.56 -25.39
C ASN A 155 59.84 31.46 -24.99
N ILE A 156 60.61 30.97 -25.96
CA ILE A 156 61.55 29.84 -25.81
C ILE A 156 62.67 30.14 -24.78
N GLU A 157 62.88 31.43 -24.47
CA GLU A 157 63.89 31.90 -23.52
C GLU A 157 63.36 32.06 -22.07
N ALA A 158 62.05 31.87 -21.84
CA ALA A 158 61.47 31.96 -20.51
C ALA A 158 61.75 30.69 -19.67
N ASP A 159 61.87 30.87 -18.35
CA ASP A 159 62.01 29.75 -17.41
C ASP A 159 60.71 28.92 -17.37
N ASP A 160 60.81 27.62 -17.70
CA ASP A 160 59.69 26.66 -17.70
C ASP A 160 59.41 26.10 -16.30
N GLN A 161 60.30 26.32 -15.32
CA GLN A 161 60.15 25.82 -13.95
C GLN A 161 58.81 26.15 -13.28
N PRO A 162 58.28 27.40 -13.33
CA PRO A 162 56.97 27.70 -12.73
C PRO A 162 55.84 26.91 -13.39
N LEU A 163 55.89 26.69 -14.71
CA LEU A 163 54.88 25.94 -15.44
C LEU A 163 54.93 24.45 -15.10
N PHE A 164 56.13 23.90 -14.99
CA PHE A 164 56.33 22.52 -14.56
C PHE A 164 55.85 22.32 -13.11
N SER A 165 56.14 23.27 -12.20
CA SER A 165 55.62 23.19 -10.83
C SER A 165 54.09 23.23 -10.77
N ALA A 166 53.46 24.07 -11.59
CA ALA A 166 51.99 24.15 -11.67
C ALA A 166 51.38 22.85 -12.22
N LEU A 167 52.04 22.21 -13.19
CA LEU A 167 51.64 20.90 -13.72
C LEU A 167 51.72 19.81 -12.63
N VAL A 168 52.84 19.74 -11.92
CA VAL A 168 53.05 18.76 -10.84
C VAL A 168 52.03 18.95 -9.72
N GLU A 169 51.78 20.21 -9.32
CA GLU A 169 50.77 20.53 -8.32
C GLU A 169 49.37 20.10 -8.77
N ALA A 170 48.96 20.43 -10.00
CA ALA A 170 47.65 20.06 -10.53
C ALA A 170 47.48 18.53 -10.66
N SER A 171 48.54 17.82 -11.08
CA SER A 171 48.55 16.35 -11.10
C SER A 171 48.39 15.76 -9.71
N ARG A 172 49.11 16.29 -8.71
CA ARG A 172 49.01 15.83 -7.32
C ARG A 172 47.62 16.07 -6.75
N GLU A 173 47.07 17.27 -6.91
CA GLU A 173 45.72 17.59 -6.43
C GLU A 173 44.65 16.67 -7.02
N PHE A 174 44.80 16.30 -8.31
CA PHE A 174 43.95 15.35 -8.98
C PHE A 174 44.09 13.94 -8.37
N ASP A 175 45.32 13.44 -8.26
CA ASP A 175 45.62 12.11 -7.74
C ASP A 175 45.18 11.92 -6.28
N GLU A 176 45.29 12.96 -5.45
CA GLU A 176 44.80 12.96 -4.07
C GLU A 176 43.27 12.89 -4.00
N SER A 177 42.56 13.52 -4.95
CA SER A 177 41.09 13.55 -4.94
C SER A 177 40.42 12.34 -5.56
N LEU A 178 41.12 11.61 -6.44
CA LEU A 178 40.53 10.53 -7.21
C LEU A 178 39.99 9.40 -6.32
N PRO A 179 40.73 8.86 -5.34
CA PRO A 179 40.25 7.76 -4.50
C PRO A 179 39.00 8.10 -3.68
N GLU A 180 38.88 9.35 -3.21
CA GLU A 180 37.76 9.81 -2.39
C GLU A 180 36.47 9.96 -3.20
N ASN A 181 36.60 10.30 -4.48
CA ASN A 181 35.48 10.66 -5.33
C ASN A 181 35.11 9.57 -6.35
N GLU A 182 35.99 8.60 -6.60
CA GLU A 182 35.79 7.51 -7.57
C GLU A 182 34.55 6.67 -7.28
N ILE A 183 34.23 6.43 -6.00
CA ILE A 183 33.05 5.64 -5.59
C ILE A 183 31.71 6.25 -6.06
N PHE A 184 31.71 7.56 -6.35
CA PHE A 184 30.52 8.27 -6.80
C PHE A 184 30.37 8.27 -8.32
N LEU A 185 31.36 7.77 -9.06
CA LEU A 185 31.35 7.69 -10.51
C LEU A 185 30.91 6.30 -10.98
N PRO A 186 30.23 6.21 -12.14
CA PRO A 186 30.09 4.94 -12.83
C PRO A 186 31.46 4.39 -13.24
N GLU A 187 31.57 3.07 -13.25
CA GLU A 187 32.83 2.39 -13.56
C GLU A 187 33.40 2.77 -14.94
N ALA A 188 32.54 2.99 -15.94
CA ALA A 188 32.94 3.42 -17.27
C ALA A 188 33.63 4.81 -17.24
N SER A 189 33.01 5.79 -16.60
CA SER A 189 33.56 7.14 -16.48
C SER A 189 34.82 7.16 -15.62
N ALA A 190 34.90 6.35 -14.56
CA ALA A 190 36.12 6.18 -13.76
C ALA A 190 37.28 5.60 -14.58
N ARG A 191 37.00 4.62 -15.45
CA ARG A 191 38.00 4.06 -16.39
C ARG A 191 38.46 5.10 -17.40
N LEU A 192 37.55 5.84 -18.04
CA LEU A 192 37.87 6.91 -18.98
C LEU A 192 38.73 8.00 -18.32
N LEU A 193 38.38 8.39 -17.11
CA LEU A 193 39.11 9.35 -16.30
C LEU A 193 40.56 8.91 -16.03
N LYS A 194 40.77 7.64 -15.66
CA LYS A 194 42.10 7.05 -15.45
C LYS A 194 42.92 6.99 -16.74
N ASP A 195 42.28 6.68 -17.86
CA ASP A 195 42.91 6.70 -19.19
C ASP A 195 43.36 8.11 -19.60
N ILE A 196 42.52 9.13 -19.40
CA ILE A 196 42.87 10.53 -19.66
C ILE A 196 44.06 10.94 -18.79
N ARG A 197 44.01 10.66 -17.48
CA ARG A 197 45.13 10.94 -16.55
C ARG A 197 46.42 10.30 -17.04
N GLN A 198 46.37 9.02 -17.42
CA GLN A 198 47.55 8.31 -17.92
C GLN A 198 48.11 8.97 -19.18
N LYS A 199 47.25 9.36 -20.13
CA LYS A 199 47.65 10.09 -21.34
C LYS A 199 48.31 11.43 -21.01
N LEU A 200 47.72 12.22 -20.11
CA LEU A 200 48.32 13.48 -19.64
C LEU A 200 49.72 13.26 -19.07
N MET A 201 49.90 12.24 -18.22
CA MET A 201 51.22 11.89 -17.66
C MET A 201 52.23 11.46 -18.72
N VAL A 202 51.82 10.63 -19.68
CA VAL A 202 52.68 10.18 -20.78
C VAL A 202 53.15 11.37 -21.62
N HIS A 203 52.26 12.28 -21.98
CA HIS A 203 52.59 13.45 -22.79
C HIS A 203 53.42 14.49 -22.01
N GLY A 204 53.13 14.70 -20.72
CA GLY A 204 53.96 15.55 -19.85
C GLY A 204 55.39 15.03 -19.71
N ASN A 205 55.57 13.73 -19.49
CA ASN A 205 56.89 13.10 -19.46
C ASN A 205 57.59 13.19 -20.82
N ARG A 206 56.87 12.91 -21.92
CA ARG A 206 57.42 13.02 -23.27
C ARG A 206 57.91 14.44 -23.56
N PHE A 207 57.15 15.47 -23.15
CA PHE A 207 57.57 16.87 -23.28
C PHE A 207 58.85 17.14 -22.50
N ASN A 208 58.91 16.73 -21.24
CA ASN A 208 60.08 16.92 -20.39
C ASN A 208 61.35 16.31 -21.01
N PHE A 209 61.30 15.05 -21.43
CA PHE A 209 62.47 14.33 -21.95
C PHE A 209 62.85 14.71 -23.39
N THR A 210 61.88 15.04 -24.25
CA THR A 210 62.14 15.24 -25.68
C THR A 210 62.19 16.69 -26.13
N VAL A 211 61.65 17.62 -25.33
CA VAL A 211 61.59 19.05 -25.65
C VAL A 211 62.33 19.89 -24.62
N SER A 212 62.06 19.70 -23.32
CA SER A 212 62.68 20.53 -22.26
C SER A 212 64.16 20.18 -22.04
N MET A 213 64.47 18.88 -21.83
CA MET A 213 65.84 18.43 -21.56
C MET A 213 66.73 18.29 -22.80
N ASN A 214 66.15 18.27 -24.01
CA ASN A 214 66.86 17.99 -25.25
C ASN A 214 66.94 19.21 -26.18
N THR A 215 67.52 20.29 -25.65
CA THR A 215 67.57 21.62 -26.30
C THR A 215 68.31 21.65 -27.64
N HIS A 216 69.20 20.69 -27.89
CA HIS A 216 70.05 20.62 -29.09
C HIS A 216 69.55 19.65 -30.17
N ASP A 217 68.41 18.98 -29.98
CA ASP A 217 67.86 18.07 -30.98
C ASP A 217 67.25 18.82 -32.17
N SER A 218 67.66 18.45 -33.39
CA SER A 218 67.10 19.03 -34.62
C SER A 218 65.61 18.71 -34.82
N LYS A 219 65.10 17.65 -34.17
CA LYS A 219 63.68 17.25 -34.19
C LYS A 219 62.87 17.81 -33.03
N ARG A 220 63.44 18.70 -32.21
CA ARG A 220 62.76 19.27 -31.03
C ARG A 220 61.43 19.94 -31.36
N ALA A 221 61.42 20.79 -32.39
CA ALA A 221 60.22 21.53 -32.79
C ALA A 221 59.10 20.61 -33.31
N GLU A 222 59.45 19.60 -34.12
CA GLU A 222 58.52 18.59 -34.63
C GLU A 222 57.86 17.83 -33.47
N ARG A 223 58.64 17.33 -32.52
CA ARG A 223 58.10 16.63 -31.34
C ARG A 223 57.27 17.52 -30.45
N TRP A 224 57.61 18.81 -30.34
CA TRP A 224 56.80 19.77 -29.57
C TRP A 224 55.41 19.90 -30.19
N ILE A 225 55.33 20.10 -31.51
CA ILE A 225 54.05 20.19 -32.24
C ILE A 225 53.23 18.91 -32.06
N GLU A 226 53.84 17.73 -32.23
CA GLU A 226 53.13 16.44 -32.03
C GLU A 226 52.53 16.30 -30.63
N ILE A 227 53.25 16.77 -29.59
CA ILE A 227 52.76 16.70 -28.20
C ILE A 227 51.61 17.69 -28.01
N ASP A 228 51.74 18.91 -28.52
CA ASP A 228 50.69 19.91 -28.42
C ASP A 228 49.41 19.47 -29.14
N GLU A 229 49.53 18.92 -30.35
CA GLU A 229 48.41 18.35 -31.10
C GLU A 229 47.73 17.21 -30.34
N ALA A 230 48.50 16.33 -29.69
CA ALA A 230 47.94 15.25 -28.89
C ALA A 230 47.19 15.75 -27.64
N VAL A 231 47.73 16.79 -26.97
CA VAL A 231 47.14 17.38 -25.76
C VAL A 231 45.89 18.21 -26.07
N ASN A 232 45.90 18.98 -27.16
CA ASN A 232 44.79 19.84 -27.57
C ASN A 232 43.76 19.15 -28.48
N GLY A 233 44.10 18.00 -29.08
CA GLY A 233 43.19 17.21 -29.92
C GLY A 233 42.60 16.01 -29.16
N PRO A 234 43.10 14.78 -29.36
CA PRO A 234 42.48 13.56 -28.82
C PRO A 234 42.24 13.55 -27.31
N ILE A 235 43.12 14.16 -26.52
CA ILE A 235 42.94 14.26 -25.06
C ILE A 235 41.82 15.23 -24.71
N CYS A 236 41.73 16.36 -25.40
CA CYS A 236 40.65 17.33 -25.24
C CYS A 236 39.30 16.71 -25.61
N ASP A 237 39.24 16.00 -26.74
CA ASP A 237 38.03 15.28 -27.18
C ASP A 237 37.54 14.25 -26.14
N ALA A 238 38.48 13.52 -25.52
CA ALA A 238 38.18 12.57 -24.45
C ALA A 238 37.66 13.25 -23.19
N ILE A 239 38.22 14.42 -22.82
CA ILE A 239 37.72 15.24 -21.70
C ILE A 239 36.30 15.75 -22.00
N ASP A 240 36.03 16.18 -23.23
CA ASP A 240 34.70 16.63 -23.64
C ASP A 240 33.68 15.49 -23.66
N GLU A 241 34.07 14.29 -24.08
CA GLU A 241 33.24 13.09 -23.97
C GLU A 241 32.93 12.75 -22.51
N LEU A 242 33.95 12.72 -21.65
CA LEU A 242 33.75 12.54 -20.21
C LEU A 242 32.80 13.61 -19.65
N ALA A 243 32.96 14.88 -20.04
CA ALA A 243 32.09 15.96 -19.60
C ALA A 243 30.64 15.78 -20.08
N ARG A 244 30.41 15.16 -21.25
CA ARG A 244 29.06 14.80 -21.71
C ARG A 244 28.46 13.68 -20.86
N GLU A 245 29.22 12.62 -20.57
CA GLU A 245 28.77 11.54 -19.68
C GLU A 245 28.42 12.06 -18.29
N LEU A 246 29.30 12.90 -17.71
CA LEU A 246 29.10 13.49 -16.39
C LEU A 246 27.87 14.40 -16.33
N ARG A 247 27.60 15.18 -17.38
CA ARG A 247 26.37 15.96 -17.52
C ARG A 247 25.13 15.09 -17.64
N ALA A 248 25.21 13.99 -18.38
CA ALA A 248 24.11 13.03 -18.48
C ALA A 248 23.77 12.40 -17.12
N LEU A 249 24.78 12.12 -16.29
CA LEU A 249 24.59 11.69 -14.90
C LEU A 249 23.92 12.74 -14.01
N MET A 250 24.08 14.02 -14.34
CA MET A 250 23.40 15.15 -13.67
C MET A 250 21.98 15.40 -14.19
N GLY A 251 21.53 14.64 -15.19
CA GLY A 251 20.18 14.74 -15.75
C GLY A 251 20.09 15.54 -17.05
N ASP A 252 21.21 16.00 -17.62
CA ASP A 252 21.21 16.59 -18.96
C ASP A 252 20.84 15.49 -19.98
N LYS A 253 19.87 15.78 -20.84
CA LYS A 253 19.54 14.87 -21.93
C LYS A 253 20.67 14.92 -22.94
N LEU A 254 21.31 13.77 -23.18
CA LEU A 254 22.20 13.62 -24.33
C LEU A 254 21.40 14.03 -25.58
N PRO A 255 21.94 14.90 -26.45
CA PRO A 255 21.29 15.20 -27.72
C PRO A 255 21.08 13.86 -28.41
N SER A 256 19.81 13.50 -28.67
CA SER A 256 19.48 12.24 -29.33
C SER A 256 20.32 12.15 -30.58
N THR A 257 21.32 11.28 -30.58
CA THR A 257 22.17 11.06 -31.74
C THR A 257 21.21 10.68 -32.85
N LYS A 258 21.10 11.58 -33.83
CA LYS A 258 20.28 11.40 -35.01
C LYS A 258 20.68 10.05 -35.56
N SER A 259 19.79 9.07 -35.44
CA SER A 259 19.95 7.75 -36.03
C SER A 259 20.14 7.99 -37.53
N THR A 260 21.39 7.98 -37.98
CA THR A 260 21.73 7.97 -39.39
C THR A 260 21.36 6.57 -39.88
N ALA A 261 20.05 6.39 -40.14
CA ALA A 261 19.57 5.25 -40.89
C ALA A 261 20.34 5.24 -42.23
N PRO A 262 20.90 4.09 -42.64
CA PRO A 262 21.58 4.00 -43.92
C PRO A 262 20.55 4.26 -45.01
N ALA A 263 20.80 5.30 -45.80
CA ALA A 263 20.07 5.56 -47.03
C ALA A 263 20.21 4.34 -47.93
N SER A 264 19.13 3.57 -48.08
CA SER A 264 19.01 2.55 -49.10
C SER A 264 19.04 3.23 -50.46
N SER A 265 20.18 3.15 -51.14
CA SER A 265 20.31 3.44 -52.56
C SER A 265 19.54 2.38 -53.35
N SER A 266 18.28 2.67 -53.64
CA SER A 266 17.55 2.07 -54.76
C SER A 266 17.51 3.08 -55.90
N SER A 267 18.43 2.96 -56.85
CA SER A 267 18.24 3.52 -58.18
C SER A 267 18.41 2.39 -59.19
N ALA A 268 17.27 1.80 -59.56
CA ALA A 268 17.12 1.12 -60.84
C ALA A 268 16.88 2.20 -61.90
N GLY A 269 17.71 2.19 -62.94
CA GLY A 269 17.64 2.97 -64.15
C GLY A 269 18.60 2.37 -65.16
#